data_AF-A0A397FUE5-F1
#
_entry.id   AF-A0A397FUE5-F1
#
_cell.length_a   1.000
_cell.length_b   1.000
_cell.length_c   1.000
_cell.angle_alpha   90.00
_cell.angle_beta   90.00
_cell.angle_gamma   90.00
#
_symmetry.space_group_name_H-M   'P 1'
#
loop_
_entity.id
_entity.type
_entity.pdbx_description
1 polymer ?
#
loop_
_entity_poly.entity_id
_entity_poly.type
_entity_poly.pdbx_seq_one_letter_code
_entity_poly.pdbx_strand_id
1 'polypeptide(L)'
;MKIKRKERKQKRKKILKPKRNQLNQAKVLKNKKRQAEKRKYKTLIKNQSKIIENECKQSSLQKKDADFTNLKKLLSQTQKILDKAAQKRIIHKKNAARKKSKINHKINDFKKQISLENSAVPVEE
;
A
#
# COMPACT_ATOMS: atom_id res chain seq x y z
N MET A 1 -45.51 -42.33 9.33
CA MET A 1 -45.08 -40.90 9.42
C MET A 1 -43.64 -40.57 8.99
N LYS A 2 -42.63 -41.46 9.11
CA LYS A 2 -41.21 -41.12 8.86
C LYS A 2 -40.86 -40.83 7.38
N ILE A 3 -41.58 -41.43 6.43
CA ILE A 3 -41.34 -41.32 4.97
C ILE A 3 -41.59 -39.89 4.45
N LYS A 4 -42.75 -39.30 4.75
CA LYS A 4 -43.08 -37.89 4.41
C LYS A 4 -42.05 -36.89 4.98
N ARG A 5 -41.41 -37.22 6.11
CA ARG A 5 -40.36 -36.38 6.73
C ARG A 5 -39.03 -36.46 5.96
N LYS A 6 -38.66 -37.65 5.45
CA LYS A 6 -37.47 -37.84 4.60
C LYS A 6 -37.62 -37.11 3.25
N GLU A 7 -38.78 -37.21 2.60
CA GLU A 7 -39.05 -36.52 1.33
C GLU A 7 -39.05 -34.99 1.46
N ARG A 8 -39.68 -34.46 2.52
CA ARG A 8 -39.62 -33.02 2.82
C ARG A 8 -38.18 -32.54 3.04
N LYS A 9 -37.34 -33.33 3.72
CA LYS A 9 -35.91 -33.03 3.89
C LYS A 9 -35.16 -33.07 2.56
N GLN A 10 -35.44 -34.04 1.69
CA GLN A 10 -34.81 -34.13 0.36
C GLN A 10 -35.23 -32.97 -0.56
N LYS A 11 -36.52 -32.62 -0.63
CA LYS A 11 -37.02 -31.44 -1.36
C LYS A 11 -36.38 -30.14 -0.86
N ARG A 12 -36.33 -29.92 0.46
CA ARG A 12 -35.62 -28.77 1.05
C ARG A 12 -34.14 -28.74 0.67
N LYS A 13 -33.42 -29.87 0.73
CA LYS A 13 -32.01 -29.95 0.32
C LYS A 13 -31.83 -29.62 -1.17
N LYS A 14 -32.71 -30.10 -2.06
CA LYS A 14 -32.66 -29.79 -3.50
C LYS A 14 -32.88 -28.30 -3.78
N ILE A 15 -33.77 -27.63 -3.05
CA ILE A 15 -34.05 -26.19 -3.22
C ILE A 15 -32.94 -25.32 -2.58
N LEU A 16 -32.38 -25.72 -1.44
CA LEU A 16 -31.36 -24.94 -0.71
C LEU A 16 -29.95 -25.06 -1.30
N LYS A 17 -29.59 -26.17 -1.94
CA LYS A 17 -28.28 -26.37 -2.59
C LYS A 17 -27.94 -25.34 -3.68
N PRO A 18 -28.80 -25.06 -4.68
CA PRO A 18 -28.51 -24.06 -5.71
C PRO A 18 -28.40 -22.63 -5.12
N LYS A 19 -29.26 -22.27 -4.15
CA LYS A 19 -29.16 -21.01 -3.41
C LYS A 19 -27.83 -20.88 -2.65
N ARG A 20 -27.36 -21.95 -2.00
CA ARG A 20 -26.04 -21.97 -1.32
C ARG A 20 -24.88 -21.84 -2.32
N ASN A 21 -24.96 -22.49 -3.47
CA ASN A 21 -23.94 -22.38 -4.52
C ASN A 21 -23.85 -20.96 -5.09
N GLN A 22 -24.99 -20.30 -5.35
CA GLN A 22 -25.04 -18.90 -5.77
C GLN A 22 -24.46 -17.94 -4.71
N LEU A 23 -24.82 -18.13 -3.43
CA LEU A 23 -24.25 -17.34 -2.33
C LEU A 23 -22.73 -17.54 -2.20
N ASN A 24 -22.24 -18.76 -2.41
CA ASN A 24 -20.81 -19.05 -2.41
C ASN A 24 -20.10 -18.38 -3.59
N GLN A 25 -20.69 -18.40 -4.79
CA GLN A 25 -20.16 -17.68 -5.96
C GLN A 25 -20.08 -16.17 -5.71
N ALA A 26 -21.13 -15.57 -5.14
CA ALA A 26 -21.12 -14.15 -4.80
C ALA A 26 -20.03 -13.79 -3.78
N LYS A 27 -19.80 -14.63 -2.76
CA LYS A 27 -18.69 -14.47 -1.81
C LYS A 27 -17.33 -14.56 -2.50
N VAL A 28 -17.15 -15.51 -3.41
CA VAL A 28 -15.92 -15.66 -4.21
C VAL A 28 -15.66 -14.41 -5.03
N LEU A 29 -16.66 -13.87 -5.72
CA LEU A 29 -16.52 -12.64 -6.51
C LEU A 29 -16.16 -11.43 -5.63
N LYS A 30 -16.81 -11.25 -4.48
CA LYS A 30 -16.47 -10.20 -3.51
C LYS A 30 -15.03 -10.32 -3.01
N ASN A 31 -14.57 -11.54 -2.73
CA ASN A 31 -13.20 -11.81 -2.30
C ASN A 31 -12.19 -11.49 -3.41
N LYS A 32 -12.47 -11.88 -4.66
CA LYS A 32 -11.63 -11.54 -5.83
C LYS A 32 -11.49 -10.03 -5.99
N LYS A 33 -12.59 -9.27 -5.92
CA LYS A 33 -12.58 -7.80 -5.97
C LYS A 33 -11.71 -7.20 -4.85
N ARG A 34 -11.92 -7.63 -3.60
CA ARG A 34 -11.13 -7.18 -2.45
C ARG A 34 -9.64 -7.53 -2.59
N GLN A 35 -9.32 -8.70 -3.14
CA GLN A 35 -7.93 -9.12 -3.37
C GLN A 35 -7.26 -8.25 -4.45
N ALA A 36 -7.96 -7.93 -5.53
CA ALA A 36 -7.46 -7.03 -6.57
C ALA A 36 -7.15 -5.63 -6.02
N GLU A 37 -8.05 -5.06 -5.20
CA GLU A 37 -7.80 -3.78 -4.54
C GLU A 37 -6.59 -3.84 -3.61
N LYS A 38 -6.47 -4.90 -2.79
CA LYS A 38 -5.30 -5.09 -1.91
C LYS A 38 -4.00 -5.15 -2.71
N ARG A 39 -3.99 -5.88 -3.83
CA ARG A 39 -2.82 -5.97 -4.72
C ARG A 39 -2.48 -4.59 -5.29
N LYS A 40 -3.46 -3.86 -5.83
CA LYS A 40 -3.28 -2.50 -6.37
C LYS A 40 -2.55 -1.59 -5.38
N TYR A 41 -3.06 -1.44 -4.15
CA TYR A 41 -2.43 -0.56 -3.17
C TYR A 41 -1.06 -1.06 -2.70
N LYS A 42 -0.87 -2.37 -2.53
CA LYS A 42 0.45 -2.93 -2.17
C LYS A 42 1.51 -2.65 -3.25
N THR A 43 1.14 -2.83 -4.52
CA THR A 43 2.02 -2.52 -5.65
C THR A 43 2.31 -1.03 -5.73
N LEU A 44 1.30 -0.16 -5.58
CA LEU A 44 1.49 1.29 -5.55
C LEU A 44 2.45 1.73 -4.44
N ILE A 45 2.28 1.22 -3.22
CA ILE A 45 3.18 1.53 -2.10
C ILE A 45 4.62 1.06 -2.40
N LYS A 46 4.78 -0.15 -2.96
CA LYS A 46 6.09 -0.69 -3.32
C LYS A 46 6.77 0.17 -4.38
N ASN A 47 6.04 0.53 -5.43
CA ASN A 47 6.55 1.35 -6.53
C ASN A 47 6.93 2.75 -6.04
N GLN A 48 6.08 3.40 -5.24
CA GLN A 48 6.41 4.72 -4.69
C GLN A 48 7.62 4.70 -3.75
N SER A 49 7.75 3.66 -2.94
CA SER A 49 8.96 3.50 -2.11
C SER A 49 10.22 3.37 -2.97
N LYS A 50 10.14 2.64 -4.09
CA LYS A 50 11.26 2.50 -5.03
C LYS A 50 11.59 3.81 -5.75
N ILE A 51 10.58 4.58 -6.16
CA ILE A 51 10.79 5.87 -6.84
C ILE A 51 11.53 6.81 -5.90
N ILE A 52 11.10 6.93 -4.64
CA ILE A 52 11.79 7.75 -3.63
C ILE A 52 13.23 7.27 -3.42
N GLU A 53 13.45 5.95 -3.32
CA GLU A 53 14.80 5.40 -3.17
C GLU A 53 15.71 5.71 -4.37
N ASN A 54 15.16 5.69 -5.59
CA ASN A 54 15.91 6.03 -6.79
C ASN A 54 16.19 7.53 -6.89
N GLU A 55 15.22 8.38 -6.54
CA GLU A 55 15.44 9.84 -6.49
C GLU A 55 16.51 10.19 -5.48
N CYS A 56 16.46 9.67 -4.24
CA CYS A 56 17.51 9.87 -3.25
C CYS A 56 18.92 9.51 -3.78
N LYS A 57 19.04 8.44 -4.58
CA LYS A 57 20.31 8.01 -5.19
C LYS A 57 20.75 8.87 -6.38
N GLN A 58 19.82 9.41 -7.15
CA GLN A 58 20.15 10.28 -8.27
C GLN A 58 20.51 11.69 -7.79
N SER A 59 19.79 12.19 -6.79
CA SER A 59 20.03 13.50 -6.20
C SER A 59 21.38 13.58 -5.47
N SER A 60 21.90 12.47 -4.92
CA SER A 60 23.28 12.43 -4.40
C SER A 60 24.34 12.68 -5.48
N LEU A 61 24.04 12.41 -6.74
CA LEU A 61 24.99 12.58 -7.85
C LEU A 61 24.96 14.01 -8.43
N GLN A 62 23.82 14.70 -8.38
CA GLN A 62 23.64 15.99 -9.07
C GLN A 62 23.51 17.20 -8.15
N LYS A 63 23.25 17.02 -6.84
CA LYS A 63 23.17 18.07 -5.80
C LYS A 63 22.39 19.33 -6.21
N LYS A 64 21.19 19.17 -6.80
CA LYS A 64 20.35 20.32 -7.20
C LYS A 64 19.23 20.57 -6.21
N ASP A 65 18.95 21.83 -5.89
CA ASP A 65 17.82 22.24 -5.05
C ASP A 65 16.47 21.81 -5.63
N ALA A 66 16.37 21.74 -6.96
CA ALA A 66 15.17 21.27 -7.67
C ALA A 66 14.77 19.85 -7.24
N ASP A 67 15.75 18.98 -6.95
CA ASP A 67 15.51 17.60 -6.58
C ASP A 67 14.81 17.47 -5.22
N PHE A 68 15.13 18.37 -4.29
CA PHE A 68 14.51 18.36 -2.96
C PHE A 68 13.01 18.72 -3.03
N THR A 69 12.64 19.62 -3.94
CA THR A 69 11.22 19.96 -4.16
C THR A 69 10.44 18.75 -4.72
N ASN A 70 11.06 17.95 -5.58
CA ASN A 70 10.48 16.73 -6.14
C ASN A 70 10.32 15.65 -5.07
N LEU A 71 11.35 15.42 -4.25
CA LEU A 71 11.29 14.51 -3.11
C LEU A 71 10.17 14.88 -2.12
N LYS A 72 9.97 16.17 -1.84
CA LYS A 72 8.88 16.64 -0.97
C LYS A 72 7.51 16.37 -1.58
N LYS A 73 7.35 16.54 -2.90
CA LYS A 73 6.12 16.20 -3.63
C LYS A 73 5.84 14.70 -3.55
N LEU A 74 6.82 13.85 -3.83
CA LEU A 74 6.69 12.40 -3.73
C LEU A 74 6.36 11.94 -2.31
N LEU A 75 6.97 12.57 -1.30
CA LEU A 75 6.69 12.26 0.10
C LEU A 75 5.22 12.52 0.43
N SER A 76 4.70 13.68 0.06
CA SER A 76 3.29 14.03 0.27
C SER A 76 2.34 13.04 -0.42
N GLN A 77 2.63 12.68 -1.67
CA GLN A 77 1.86 11.68 -2.40
C GLN A 77 1.90 10.31 -1.71
N THR A 78 3.08 9.88 -1.26
CA THR A 78 3.27 8.58 -0.61
C THR A 78 2.57 8.52 0.74
N GLN A 79 2.60 9.60 1.53
CA GLN A 79 1.86 9.71 2.78
C GLN A 79 0.35 9.58 2.54
N LYS A 80 -0.20 10.29 1.54
CA LYS A 80 -1.62 10.19 1.14
C LYS A 80 -1.99 8.76 0.75
N ILE A 81 -1.15 8.06 -0.01
CA ILE A 81 -1.37 6.66 -0.42
C ILE A 81 -1.38 5.73 0.80
N LEU A 82 -0.44 5.91 1.73
CA LEU A 82 -0.35 5.10 2.95
C LEU A 82 -1.58 5.28 3.84
N ASP A 83 -2.06 6.52 4.02
CA ASP A 83 -3.26 6.80 4.81
C ASP A 83 -4.50 6.22 4.16
N LYS A 84 -4.66 6.39 2.84
CA LYS A 84 -5.78 5.80 2.10
C LYS A 84 -5.77 4.27 2.17
N ALA A 85 -4.58 3.65 2.12
CA ALA A 85 -4.44 2.21 2.28
C ALA A 85 -4.77 1.74 3.71
N ALA A 86 -4.43 2.53 4.73
CA ALA A 86 -4.78 2.25 6.12
C ALA A 86 -6.29 2.38 6.37
N GLN A 87 -6.90 3.46 5.86
CA GLN A 87 -8.35 3.72 5.94
C GLN A 87 -9.15 2.59 5.27
N LYS A 88 -8.70 2.13 4.10
CA LYS A 88 -9.29 0.97 3.39
C LYS A 88 -8.97 -0.39 4.04
N ARG A 89 -8.30 -0.42 5.19
CA ARG A 89 -7.90 -1.63 5.92
C ARG A 89 -7.08 -2.61 5.05
N ILE A 90 -6.31 -2.06 4.10
CA ILE A 90 -5.41 -2.85 3.25
C ILE A 90 -4.10 -3.12 4.00
N ILE A 91 -3.62 -2.11 4.72
CA ILE A 91 -2.50 -2.20 5.67
C ILE A 91 -2.99 -1.79 7.06
N HIS A 92 -2.35 -2.33 8.10
CA HIS A 92 -2.65 -1.93 9.47
C HIS A 92 -2.12 -0.51 9.75
N LYS A 93 -2.82 0.27 10.59
CA LYS A 93 -2.43 1.65 10.97
C LYS A 93 -0.98 1.75 11.45
N LYS A 94 -0.54 0.81 12.29
CA LYS A 94 0.87 0.75 12.77
C LYS A 94 1.86 0.49 11.63
N ASN A 95 1.49 -0.31 10.62
CA ASN A 95 2.34 -0.55 9.45
C ASN A 95 2.44 0.69 8.57
N ALA A 96 1.35 1.43 8.41
CA ALA A 96 1.36 2.71 7.70
C ALA A 96 2.28 3.72 8.40
N ALA A 97 2.13 3.89 9.72
CA ALA A 97 2.99 4.77 10.51
C ALA A 97 4.48 4.39 10.41
N ARG A 98 4.81 3.09 10.56
CA ARG A 98 6.20 2.61 10.39
C ARG A 98 6.77 2.93 9.02
N LYS A 99 5.99 2.76 7.95
CA LYS A 99 6.42 3.08 6.59
C LYS A 99 6.64 4.59 6.40
N LYS A 100 5.75 5.42 6.94
CA LYS A 100 5.91 6.89 6.93
C LYS A 100 7.20 7.31 7.63
N SER A 101 7.42 6.82 8.85
CA SER A 101 8.63 7.10 9.62
C SER A 101 9.88 6.67 8.85
N LYS A 102 9.91 5.44 8.30
CA LYS A 102 11.07 4.96 7.53
C LYS A 102 11.40 5.85 6.32
N ILE A 103 10.39 6.33 5.60
CA ILE A 103 10.61 7.21 4.44
C ILE A 103 11.09 8.59 4.90
N ASN A 104 10.50 9.16 5.96
CA ASN A 104 10.92 10.44 6.51
C ASN A 104 12.39 10.38 6.99
N HIS A 105 12.78 9.32 7.70
CA HIS A 105 14.16 9.14 8.14
C HIS A 105 15.12 9.13 6.96
N LYS A 106 14.83 8.35 5.91
CA LYS A 106 15.68 8.33 4.70
C LYS A 106 15.88 9.71 4.07
N ILE A 107 14.81 10.50 3.96
CA ILE A 107 14.88 11.85 3.39
C ILE A 107 15.66 12.80 4.31
N ASN A 108 15.48 12.68 5.62
CA ASN A 108 16.21 13.49 6.60
C ASN A 108 17.71 13.15 6.63
N ASP A 109 18.04 11.86 6.56
CA ASP A 109 19.42 11.38 6.49
C ASP A 109 20.10 11.91 5.22
N PHE A 110 19.39 11.86 4.09
CA PHE A 110 19.85 12.44 2.83
C PHE A 110 20.06 13.96 2.92
N LYS A 111 19.12 14.69 3.54
CA LYS A 111 19.27 16.13 3.79
C LYS A 111 20.51 16.43 4.65
N LYS A 112 20.77 15.61 5.67
CA LYS A 112 21.95 15.74 6.55
C LYS A 112 23.24 15.51 5.78
N GLN A 113 23.29 14.52 4.89
CA GLN A 113 24.44 14.25 4.03
C GLN A 113 24.77 15.45 3.13
N ILE A 114 23.78 16.02 2.45
CA ILE A 114 23.98 17.23 1.63
C ILE A 114 24.52 18.39 2.47
N SER A 115 23.95 18.64 3.65
CA SER A 115 24.41 19.75 4.50
C SER A 115 25.86 19.59 4.96
N LEU A 116 26.29 18.35 5.26
CA LEU A 116 27.66 18.06 5.67
C LEU A 116 28.65 18.24 4.51
N GLU A 117 28.28 17.78 3.31
CA GLU A 117 29.12 17.93 2.12
C GLU A 117 29.28 19.40 1.71
N ASN A 118 28.23 20.22 1.82
CA ASN A 118 28.31 21.65 1.52
C ASN A 118 29.17 22.41 2.53
N SER A 119 29.22 21.99 3.80
CA SER A 119 30.09 22.60 4.81
C SER A 119 31.57 22.20 4.70
N ALA A 120 31.88 21.16 3.92
CA ALA A 120 33.23 20.62 3.76
C ALA A 120 33.97 21.18 2.52
N VAL A 121 33.33 22.06 1.74
CA VAL A 121 34.00 22.74 0.62
C VAL A 121 34.95 23.79 1.20
N PRO A 122 36.27 23.68 0.99
CA PRO A 122 37.19 24.72 1.40
C PRO A 122 36.86 25.98 0.62
N VAL A 123 36.65 27.08 1.34
CA VAL A 123 36.63 28.41 0.74
C VAL A 123 38.06 28.64 0.27
N GLU A 124 38.29 28.51 -1.05
CA GLU A 124 39.53 28.99 -1.65
C GLU A 124 39.50 30.53 -1.50
N GLU A 125 40.35 31.04 -0.61
CA GLU A 125 40.65 32.47 -0.43
C GLU A 125 41.48 33.02 -1.59
#